data_AF-A0A537LT78-F1
#
_entry.id   AF-A0A537LT78-F1
#
_cell.length_a   1.000
_cell.length_b   1.000
_cell.length_c   1.000
_cell.angle_alpha   90.00
_cell.angle_beta   90.00
_cell.angle_gamma   90.00
#
_symmetry.space_group_name_H-M   'P 1'
#
loop_
_entity.id
_entity.type
_entity.pdbx_description
1 polymer ?
#
loop_
_entity_poly.entity_id
_entity_poly.type
_entity_poly.pdbx_seq_one_letter_code
_entity_poly.pdbx_strand_id
1 'polypeptide(L)'
;MAVEFKAGLKDVIAVNSSICTVDGEAGKLYYRGYSITDLARYATYEEVVHLLWQGELPTRTQLETLTAQLIQARPLPEPVLASMRMYPKTAHALEALRTAV
;
A
#
# COMPACT_ATOMS: atom_id res chain seq x y z
N MET A 1 -6.89 20.64 -29.21
CA MET A 1 -8.05 19.82 -28.80
C MET A 1 -8.40 20.19 -27.38
N ALA A 2 -9.63 20.59 -27.10
CA ALA A 2 -10.05 20.95 -25.75
C ALA A 2 -10.16 19.68 -24.91
N VAL A 3 -9.54 19.67 -23.72
CA VAL A 3 -9.70 18.59 -22.75
C VAL A 3 -11.10 18.72 -22.16
N GLU A 4 -11.98 17.78 -22.50
CA GLU A 4 -13.34 17.73 -22.00
C GLU A 4 -13.32 17.36 -20.51
N PHE A 5 -13.99 18.16 -19.67
CA PHE A 5 -14.13 17.87 -18.25
C PHE A 5 -15.01 16.62 -18.05
N LYS A 6 -14.45 15.60 -17.39
CA LYS A 6 -15.17 14.36 -17.03
C LYS A 6 -15.28 14.19 -15.52
N ALA A 7 -16.49 14.23 -15.00
CA ALA A 7 -16.75 13.92 -13.59
C ALA A 7 -16.42 12.44 -13.29
N GLY A 8 -15.73 12.18 -12.16
CA GLY A 8 -15.38 10.82 -11.73
C GLY A 8 -14.17 10.18 -12.41
N LEU A 9 -13.48 10.88 -13.32
CA LEU A 9 -12.22 10.46 -13.96
C LEU A 9 -12.26 9.13 -14.75
N LYS A 10 -13.44 8.61 -15.06
CA LYS A 10 -13.59 7.42 -15.91
C LYS A 10 -13.01 7.70 -17.31
N ASP A 11 -12.22 6.76 -17.83
CA ASP A 11 -11.53 6.85 -19.11
C ASP A 11 -10.56 8.04 -19.22
N VAL A 12 -10.04 8.53 -18.09
CA VAL A 12 -9.01 9.57 -18.01
C VAL A 12 -7.70 8.96 -17.52
N ILE A 13 -6.63 9.11 -18.30
CA ILE A 13 -5.27 8.73 -17.87
C ILE A 13 -4.78 9.78 -16.88
N ALA A 14 -4.81 9.46 -15.59
CA ALA A 14 -4.33 10.36 -14.54
C ALA A 14 -2.79 10.33 -14.38
N VAL A 15 -2.18 9.15 -14.54
CA VAL A 15 -0.73 8.94 -14.35
C VAL A 15 -0.27 7.66 -15.06
N ASN A 16 1.01 7.61 -15.45
CA ASN A 16 1.66 6.38 -15.90
C ASN A 16 2.35 5.70 -14.70
N SER A 17 2.14 4.40 -14.53
CA SER A 17 2.73 3.63 -13.43
C SER A 17 3.17 2.24 -13.89
N SER A 18 4.27 1.76 -13.32
CA SER A 18 4.75 0.38 -13.49
C SER A 18 4.50 -0.49 -12.25
N ILE A 19 3.69 -0.02 -11.29
CA ILE A 19 3.49 -0.69 -10.00
C ILE A 19 2.49 -1.84 -10.11
N CYS A 20 1.36 -1.61 -10.78
CA CYS A 20 0.25 -2.54 -10.79
C CYS A 20 -0.46 -2.50 -12.14
N THR A 21 -0.84 -3.68 -12.65
CA THR A 21 -1.69 -3.85 -13.82
C THR A 21 -2.99 -4.51 -13.39
N VAL A 22 -4.10 -3.86 -13.73
CA VAL A 22 -5.46 -4.37 -13.50
C VAL A 22 -6.09 -4.68 -14.84
N ASP A 23 -6.47 -5.93 -15.05
CA ASP A 23 -7.32 -6.35 -16.17
C ASP A 23 -8.71 -6.64 -15.59
N GLY A 24 -9.59 -5.64 -15.68
CA GLY A 24 -10.94 -5.71 -15.13
C GLY A 24 -11.86 -6.68 -15.88
N GLU A 25 -11.60 -6.94 -17.16
CA GLU A 25 -12.41 -7.85 -17.98
C GLU A 25 -12.06 -9.31 -17.68
N ALA A 26 -10.75 -9.61 -17.59
CA ALA A 26 -10.29 -10.95 -17.24
C ALA A 26 -10.26 -11.21 -15.73
N GLY A 27 -10.52 -10.20 -14.89
CA GLY A 27 -10.47 -10.29 -13.44
C GLY A 27 -9.06 -10.57 -12.89
N LYS A 28 -8.03 -10.05 -13.55
CA LYS A 28 -6.63 -10.32 -13.19
C LYS A 28 -5.97 -9.08 -12.59
N LEU A 29 -5.14 -9.32 -11.58
CA LEU A 29 -4.39 -8.29 -10.88
C LEU A 29 -2.93 -8.72 -10.77
N TYR A 30 -2.04 -7.82 -11.18
CA TYR A 30 -0.60 -8.03 -11.14
C TYR A 30 0.11 -6.91 -10.40
N TYR A 31 1.05 -7.24 -9.52
CA TYR A 31 1.99 -6.31 -8.90
C TYR A 31 3.37 -6.51 -9.51
N ARG A 32 3.93 -5.49 -10.14
CA ARG A 32 5.23 -5.54 -10.83
C ARG A 32 5.37 -6.77 -11.76
N GLY A 33 4.27 -7.18 -12.40
CA GLY A 33 4.21 -8.35 -13.28
C GLY A 33 3.91 -9.70 -12.60
N TYR A 34 3.90 -9.77 -11.27
CA TYR A 34 3.54 -10.98 -10.52
C TYR A 34 2.04 -11.04 -10.26
N SER A 35 1.43 -12.21 -10.47
CA SER A 35 0.02 -12.44 -10.18
C SER A 35 -0.24 -12.26 -8.68
N ILE A 36 -1.31 -11.54 -8.32
CA ILE A 36 -1.69 -11.35 -6.91
C ILE A 36 -1.97 -12.69 -6.21
N THR A 37 -2.48 -13.68 -6.95
CA THR A 37 -2.78 -15.02 -6.42
C THR A 37 -1.51 -15.75 -6.01
N ASP A 38 -0.42 -15.57 -6.77
CA ASP A 38 0.85 -16.21 -6.46
C ASP A 38 1.51 -15.50 -5.27
N LEU A 39 1.50 -14.17 -5.25
CA LEU A 39 2.01 -13.39 -4.13
C LEU A 39 1.27 -13.73 -2.83
N ALA A 40 -0.06 -13.83 -2.85
CA ALA A 40 -0.84 -14.16 -1.66
C ALA A 40 -0.58 -15.59 -1.12
N ARG A 41 -0.16 -16.52 -1.98
CA ARG A 41 0.10 -17.92 -1.59
C ARG A 41 1.54 -18.18 -1.18
N TYR A 42 2.48 -17.48 -1.79
CA TYR A 42 3.90 -17.85 -1.74
C TYR A 42 4.82 -16.74 -1.23
N ALA A 43 4.32 -15.50 -1.11
CA ALA A 43 5.10 -14.38 -0.59
C ALA A 43 4.56 -13.91 0.76
N THR A 44 5.46 -13.34 1.56
CA THR A 44 5.16 -12.63 2.80
C THR A 44 4.81 -11.17 2.53
N TYR A 45 4.23 -10.51 3.54
CA TYR A 45 3.92 -9.09 3.46
C TYR A 45 5.18 -8.26 3.17
N GLU A 46 6.29 -8.54 3.87
CA GLU A 46 7.56 -7.84 3.73
C GLU A 46 8.16 -8.02 2.32
N GLU A 47 8.05 -9.21 1.72
CA GLU A 47 8.47 -9.45 0.33
C GLU A 47 7.65 -8.61 -0.66
N VAL A 48 6.34 -8.51 -0.45
CA VAL A 48 5.45 -7.69 -1.30
C VAL A 48 5.73 -6.19 -1.10
N VAL A 49 6.00 -5.73 0.13
CA VAL A 49 6.42 -4.33 0.39
C VAL A 49 7.70 -4.02 -0.37
N HIS A 50 8.71 -4.90 -0.28
CA HIS A 50 9.96 -4.74 -1.03
C HIS A 50 9.70 -4.70 -2.53
N LEU A 51 8.89 -5.62 -3.06
CA LEU A 51 8.52 -5.66 -4.47
C LEU A 51 7.90 -4.34 -4.95
N LEU A 52 6.96 -3.79 -4.18
CA LEU A 52 6.27 -2.56 -4.59
C LEU A 52 7.20 -1.34 -4.56
N TRP A 53 8.07 -1.24 -3.54
CA TRP A 53 9.01 -0.13 -3.38
C TRP A 53 10.22 -0.21 -4.32
N GLN A 54 10.83 -1.38 -4.47
CA GLN A 54 12.08 -1.56 -5.21
C GLN A 54 11.87 -2.11 -6.63
N GLY A 55 10.69 -2.61 -6.94
CA GLY A 55 10.33 -3.14 -8.26
C GLY A 55 10.58 -4.64 -8.44
N GLU A 56 11.32 -5.28 -7.54
CA GLU A 56 11.69 -6.70 -7.61
C GLU A 56 11.57 -7.39 -6.24
N LEU A 57 11.38 -8.71 -6.25
CA LEU A 57 11.37 -9.52 -5.03
C LEU A 57 12.74 -9.49 -4.34
N PRO A 58 12.78 -9.44 -3.00
CA PRO A 58 14.03 -9.28 -2.29
C PRO A 58 14.89 -10.55 -2.34
N THR A 59 16.20 -10.37 -2.35
CA THR A 59 17.13 -11.40 -1.87
C THR A 59 16.94 -11.60 -0.36
N ARG A 60 17.42 -12.73 0.17
CA ARG A 60 17.35 -13.03 1.60
C ARG A 60 17.90 -11.90 2.48
N THR A 61 19.07 -11.35 2.13
CA THR A 61 19.69 -10.24 2.89
C THR A 61 18.84 -8.97 2.85
N GLN A 62 18.25 -8.65 1.69
CA GLN A 62 17.35 -7.49 1.57
C GLN A 62 16.09 -7.68 2.40
N LEU A 63 15.51 -8.87 2.39
CA LEU A 63 14.33 -9.21 3.18
C LEU A 63 14.62 -9.09 4.69
N GLU A 64 15.73 -9.67 5.15
CA GLU A 64 16.15 -9.58 6.56
C GLU A 64 16.37 -8.12 6.98
N THR A 65 17.01 -7.32 6.11
CA THR A 65 17.25 -5.89 6.36
C THR A 65 15.95 -5.10 6.46
N LEU A 66 15.06 -5.23 5.46
CA LEU A 66 13.77 -4.54 5.45
C LEU A 66 12.92 -4.95 6.65
N THR A 67 12.87 -6.24 6.96
CA THR A 67 12.11 -6.76 8.11
C THR A 67 12.61 -6.15 9.43
N ALA A 68 13.93 -6.06 9.62
CA ALA A 68 14.51 -5.41 10.80
C ALA A 68 14.14 -3.92 10.88
N GLN A 69 14.19 -3.20 9.76
CA GLN A 69 13.79 -1.79 9.68
C GLN A 69 12.31 -1.61 10.03
N LEU A 70 11.43 -2.45 9.46
CA LEU A 70 10.00 -2.42 9.75
C LEU A 70 9.72 -2.69 11.23
N ILE A 71 10.39 -3.68 11.85
CA ILE A 71 10.26 -3.98 13.28
C ILE A 71 10.69 -2.78 14.14
N GLN A 72 11.83 -2.18 13.82
CA GLN A 72 12.36 -1.02 14.54
C GLN A 72 11.44 0.21 14.44
N ALA A 73 10.68 0.33 13.35
CA ALA A 73 9.73 1.42 13.13
C ALA A 73 8.30 1.17 13.70
N ARG A 74 8.03 0.01 14.33
CA ARG A 74 6.70 -0.29 14.92
C ARG A 74 6.32 0.59 16.12
N PRO A 75 7.23 1.00 17.02
CA PRO A 75 6.86 1.84 18.15
C PRO A 75 6.29 3.18 17.71
N LEU A 76 5.14 3.56 18.25
CA LEU A 76 4.52 4.85 17.98
C LEU A 76 5.07 5.92 18.93
N PRO A 77 5.31 7.16 18.47
CA PRO A 77 5.68 8.26 19.35
C PRO A 77 4.62 8.49 20.44
N GLU A 78 5.06 8.70 21.69
CA GLU A 78 4.15 8.94 22.82
C GLU A 78 3.12 10.05 22.60
N PRO A 79 3.45 11.20 21.96
CA PRO A 79 2.45 12.23 21.66
C PRO A 79 1.29 11.72 20.79
N VAL A 80 1.57 10.83 19.83
CA VAL A 80 0.53 10.23 18.97
C VAL A 80 -0.34 9.28 19.79
N LEU A 81 0.27 8.42 20.61
CA LEU A 81 -0.47 7.51 21.50
C LEU A 81 -1.35 8.27 22.50
N ALA A 82 -0.82 9.34 23.09
CA ALA A 82 -1.56 10.20 24.01
C ALA A 82 -2.77 10.84 23.32
N SER A 83 -2.59 11.39 22.12
CA SER A 83 -3.68 11.93 21.30
C SER A 83 -4.75 10.87 21.01
N MET A 84 -4.35 9.68 20.54
CA MET A 84 -5.27 8.58 20.24
C MET A 84 -6.10 8.13 21.45
N ARG A 85 -5.53 8.18 22.66
CA ARG A 85 -6.25 7.84 23.91
C ARG A 85 -7.36 8.83 24.24
N MET A 86 -7.29 10.07 23.73
CA MET A 86 -8.29 11.13 23.93
C MET A 86 -9.46 11.04 22.95
N TYR A 87 -9.37 10.21 21.90
CA TYR A 87 -10.46 10.09 20.93
C TYR A 87 -11.72 9.51 21.58
N PRO A 88 -12.93 9.95 21.18
CA PRO A 88 -14.16 9.32 21.62
C PRO A 88 -14.14 7.82 21.30
N LYS A 89 -14.55 6.97 22.26
CA LYS A 89 -14.60 5.50 22.03
C LYS A 89 -15.62 5.08 20.98
N THR A 90 -16.55 5.97 20.66
CA THR A 90 -17.55 5.82 19.60
C THR A 90 -17.10 6.38 18.26
N ALA A 91 -15.91 7.00 18.18
CA ALA A 91 -15.39 7.55 16.93
C ALA A 91 -15.19 6.43 15.91
N HIS A 92 -15.47 6.74 14.64
CA HIS A 92 -15.29 5.77 13.57
C HIS A 92 -13.79 5.49 13.36
N ALA A 93 -13.42 4.24 13.13
CA ALA A 93 -12.02 3.83 13.03
C ALA A 93 -11.23 4.60 11.95
N LEU A 94 -11.87 4.93 10.82
CA LEU A 94 -11.23 5.74 9.78
C LEU A 94 -10.99 7.19 10.19
N GLU A 95 -11.83 7.79 11.04
CA GLU A 95 -11.62 9.15 11.55
C GLU A 95 -10.48 9.21 12.56
N ALA A 96 -10.39 8.18 13.41
CA ALA A 96 -9.28 7.99 14.33
C ALA A 96 -7.96 7.78 13.55
N LEU A 97 -7.97 6.93 12.51
CA LEU A 97 -6.81 6.67 11.66
C LEU A 97 -6.35 7.93 10.92
N ARG A 98 -7.28 8.65 10.25
CA ARG A 98 -6.99 9.92 9.56
C ARG A 98 -6.35 10.96 10.48
N THR A 99 -6.75 10.99 11.76
CA THR A 99 -6.23 11.97 12.73
C THR A 99 -4.89 11.54 13.32
N ALA A 100 -4.58 10.23 13.32
CA ALA A 100 -3.33 9.68 13.86
C ALA A 100 -2.17 9.70 12.85
N VAL A 101 -2.45 9.75 11.54
CA VAL A 101 -1.48 9.80 10.43
C VAL A 101 -1.34 11.23 9.92
#